data_AF-A0A812YXY7-F1
#
_entry.id   AF-A0A812YXY7-F1
#
_cell.length_a   1.000
_cell.length_b   1.000
_cell.length_c   1.000
_cell.angle_alpha   90.00
_cell.angle_beta   90.00
_cell.angle_gamma   90.00
#
_symmetry.space_group_name_H-M   'P 1'
#
loop_
_entity.id
_entity.type
_entity.pdbx_description
1 polymer ?
#
loop_
_entity_poly.entity_id
_entity_poly.type
_entity_poly.pdbx_seq_one_letter_code
_entity_poly.pdbx_strand_id
1 'polypeptide(L)'
;MLPYLSVNDLLNWRLLSQKTRSPKALLQHVAEMGSMERPASVIAFSDRNRVNQPDSDTSIAAAFAGDFKSQKLYECRMWCVALARKRWTHFAESDVLSIVGKNLQNLLRHFQSADASLVAAARYVLFDYAFDGLYFVQQRVAVVMLDRLEDLVESSIISNLKEIVVMTRQLKTMLRSMSTAQRRKWASLLVKMLLDPSLREEPVIEELKILWLVEDNPRRTFAEAERQLRIFAKSASAAVRREMQDLIG
;
A
#
# COMPACT_ATOMS: atom_id res chain seq x y z
N MET A 1 -24.12 8.90 -5.82
CA MET A 1 -24.70 7.76 -6.58
C MET A 1 -24.11 7.73 -8.00
N LEU A 2 -23.92 6.56 -8.64
CA LEU A 2 -23.67 6.47 -10.11
C LEU A 2 -25.02 6.78 -10.75
N PRO A 3 -25.23 7.92 -11.44
CA PRO A 3 -26.55 8.21 -12.00
C PRO A 3 -26.83 7.45 -13.30
N TYR A 4 -25.91 6.65 -13.82
CA TYR A 4 -25.95 6.23 -15.23
C TYR A 4 -25.72 4.75 -15.52
N LEU A 5 -25.76 3.86 -14.52
CA LEU A 5 -25.75 2.42 -14.81
C LEU A 5 -26.96 1.77 -14.15
N SER A 6 -27.99 1.56 -14.96
CA SER A 6 -29.18 0.82 -14.59
C SER A 6 -28.83 -0.65 -14.31
N VAL A 7 -29.73 -1.35 -13.62
CA VAL A 7 -29.60 -2.82 -13.42
C VAL A 7 -29.51 -3.55 -14.77
N ASN A 8 -30.20 -3.03 -15.79
CA ASN A 8 -30.14 -3.56 -17.15
C ASN A 8 -28.76 -3.38 -17.79
N ASP A 9 -28.05 -2.28 -17.53
CA ASP A 9 -26.69 -2.10 -18.04
C ASP A 9 -25.74 -3.16 -17.45
N LEU A 10 -25.83 -3.41 -16.14
CA LEU A 10 -24.99 -4.40 -15.48
C LEU A 10 -25.28 -5.84 -15.93
N LEU A 11 -26.54 -6.15 -16.25
CA LEU A 11 -26.96 -7.44 -16.80
C LEU A 11 -26.57 -7.60 -18.27
N ASN A 12 -26.71 -6.55 -19.09
CA ASN A 12 -26.25 -6.52 -20.47
C ASN A 12 -24.74 -6.70 -20.57
N TRP A 13 -23.98 -6.08 -19.66
CA TRP A 13 -22.55 -6.25 -19.57
C TRP A 13 -22.14 -7.66 -19.10
N ARG A 14 -22.93 -8.29 -18.21
CA ARG A 14 -22.76 -9.71 -17.86
C ARG A 14 -23.01 -10.63 -19.05
N LEU A 15 -24.03 -10.35 -19.84
CA LEU A 15 -24.33 -11.07 -21.08
C LEU A 15 -23.23 -10.87 -22.13
N LEU A 16 -22.71 -9.65 -22.27
CA LEU A 16 -21.59 -9.32 -23.15
C LEU A 16 -20.31 -10.04 -22.71
N SER A 17 -19.98 -10.05 -21.41
CA SER A 17 -18.80 -10.75 -20.91
C SER A 17 -18.91 -12.27 -21.08
N GLN A 18 -20.12 -12.83 -20.98
CA GLN A 18 -20.36 -14.27 -21.20
C GLN A 18 -20.34 -14.66 -22.69
N LYS A 19 -20.65 -13.74 -23.60
CA LYS A 19 -20.73 -14.00 -25.05
C LYS A 19 -19.50 -13.54 -25.84
N THR A 20 -18.68 -12.65 -25.28
CA THR A 20 -17.48 -12.13 -25.95
C THR A 20 -16.28 -13.05 -25.73
N ARG A 21 -15.59 -13.40 -26.83
CA ARG A 21 -14.26 -14.03 -26.78
C ARG A 21 -13.12 -13.01 -26.86
N SER A 22 -13.43 -11.71 -26.89
CA SER A 22 -12.43 -10.64 -27.00
C SER A 22 -11.82 -10.34 -25.63
N PRO A 23 -10.52 -10.62 -25.41
CA PRO A 23 -9.85 -10.30 -24.15
C PRO A 23 -9.90 -8.82 -23.80
N LYS A 24 -9.85 -7.93 -24.82
CA LYS A 24 -9.94 -6.48 -24.63
C LYS A 24 -11.28 -6.05 -24.04
N ALA A 25 -12.39 -6.65 -24.50
CA ALA A 25 -13.72 -6.34 -23.98
C ALA A 25 -13.90 -6.82 -22.52
N LEU A 26 -13.32 -7.98 -22.18
CA LEU A 26 -13.32 -8.50 -20.81
C LEU A 26 -12.49 -7.63 -19.87
N LEU A 27 -11.31 -7.20 -20.31
CA LEU A 27 -10.44 -6.29 -19.56
C LEU A 27 -11.13 -4.93 -19.32
N GLN A 28 -11.76 -4.37 -20.34
CA GLN A 28 -12.54 -3.13 -20.20
C GLN A 28 -13.69 -3.29 -19.21
N HIS A 29 -14.41 -4.42 -19.25
CA HIS A 29 -15.48 -4.71 -18.29
C HIS A 29 -14.98 -4.74 -16.84
N VAL A 30 -13.88 -5.45 -16.60
CA VAL A 30 -13.26 -5.51 -15.27
C VAL A 30 -12.78 -4.13 -14.83
N ALA A 31 -12.20 -3.33 -15.73
CA ALA A 31 -11.74 -1.99 -15.42
C ALA A 31 -12.88 -1.04 -15.00
N GLU A 32 -14.02 -1.11 -15.68
CA GLU A 32 -15.17 -0.25 -15.38
C GLU A 32 -15.88 -0.68 -14.09
N MET A 33 -16.16 -1.98 -13.95
CA MET A 33 -16.85 -2.52 -12.78
C MET A 33 -15.98 -2.51 -11.52
N GLY A 34 -14.68 -2.71 -11.69
CA GLY A 34 -13.68 -2.68 -10.65
C GLY A 34 -13.22 -1.27 -10.25
N SER A 35 -13.83 -0.23 -10.82
CA SER A 35 -13.43 1.16 -10.56
C SER A 35 -13.56 1.54 -9.09
N MET A 36 -12.49 2.17 -8.58
CA MET A 36 -12.37 2.73 -7.23
C MET A 36 -12.48 4.27 -7.22
N GLU A 37 -13.02 4.87 -8.29
CA GLU A 37 -13.12 6.34 -8.42
C GLU A 37 -14.00 7.01 -7.35
N ARG A 38 -14.95 6.24 -6.79
CA ARG A 38 -15.98 6.77 -5.89
C ARG A 38 -15.68 6.39 -4.45
N PRO A 39 -15.82 7.34 -3.50
CA PRO A 39 -15.63 7.05 -2.08
C PRO A 39 -16.43 5.84 -1.58
N ALA A 40 -17.71 5.77 -1.94
CA ALA A 40 -18.58 4.66 -1.54
C ALA A 40 -18.12 3.29 -2.09
N SER A 41 -17.47 3.26 -3.26
CA SER A 41 -16.93 2.03 -3.83
C SER A 41 -15.72 1.51 -3.06
N VAL A 42 -14.85 2.41 -2.62
CA VAL A 42 -13.67 2.09 -1.80
C VAL A 42 -14.08 1.60 -0.42
N ILE A 43 -14.98 2.33 0.25
CA ILE A 43 -15.48 1.98 1.59
C ILE A 43 -16.19 0.61 1.55
N ALA A 44 -17.17 0.45 0.64
CA ALA A 44 -17.91 -0.81 0.52
C ALA A 44 -17.00 -2.01 0.21
N PHE A 45 -15.95 -1.82 -0.60
CA PHE A 45 -14.99 -2.88 -0.88
C PHE A 45 -14.11 -3.19 0.33
N SER A 46 -13.56 -2.17 0.99
CA SER A 46 -12.73 -2.33 2.20
C SER A 46 -13.49 -3.07 3.30
N ASP A 47 -14.73 -2.67 3.57
CA ASP A 47 -15.55 -3.29 4.62
C ASP A 47 -15.82 -4.76 4.32
N ARG A 48 -16.12 -5.09 3.06
CA ARG A 48 -16.37 -6.48 2.64
C ARG A 48 -15.12 -7.34 2.65
N ASN A 49 -13.97 -6.80 2.21
CA ASN A 49 -12.73 -7.56 2.17
C ASN A 49 -12.20 -7.87 3.59
N ARG A 50 -12.48 -6.99 4.57
CA ARG A 50 -12.18 -7.28 5.99
C ARG A 50 -13.00 -8.42 6.57
N VAL A 51 -14.23 -8.62 6.10
CA VAL A 51 -15.13 -9.69 6.54
C VAL A 51 -14.79 -11.03 5.87
N ASN A 52 -14.37 -11.00 4.60
CA ASN A 52 -14.06 -12.19 3.80
C ASN A 52 -12.57 -12.60 3.87
N GLN A 53 -11.95 -12.51 5.05
CA GLN A 53 -10.56 -12.94 5.22
C GLN A 53 -10.40 -14.44 4.92
N PRO A 54 -9.20 -14.91 4.53
CA PRO A 54 -8.97 -16.32 4.16
C PRO A 54 -9.42 -17.34 5.22
N ASP A 55 -9.45 -16.94 6.48
CA ASP A 55 -9.87 -17.76 7.62
C ASP A 55 -11.38 -17.68 7.90
N SER A 56 -12.17 -17.02 7.05
CA SER A 56 -13.62 -16.97 7.19
C SER A 56 -14.26 -18.21 6.56
N ASP A 57 -15.00 -18.99 7.35
CA ASP A 57 -15.79 -20.14 6.88
C ASP A 57 -16.98 -19.74 5.98
N THR A 58 -17.17 -18.45 5.73
CA THR A 58 -18.28 -17.92 4.94
C THR A 58 -17.89 -17.86 3.47
N SER A 59 -18.59 -18.62 2.62
CA SER A 59 -18.42 -18.48 1.17
C SER A 59 -18.74 -17.06 0.71
N ILE A 60 -18.06 -16.56 -0.32
CA ILE A 60 -18.30 -15.22 -0.89
C ILE A 60 -19.79 -15.03 -1.19
N ALA A 61 -20.46 -16.01 -1.79
CA ALA A 61 -21.89 -15.93 -2.09
C ALA A 61 -22.76 -15.78 -0.84
N ALA A 62 -22.44 -16.49 0.26
CA ALA A 62 -23.14 -16.37 1.53
C ALA A 62 -22.96 -14.98 2.15
N ALA A 63 -21.78 -14.38 2.03
CA ALA A 63 -21.50 -13.03 2.53
C ALA A 63 -22.37 -11.94 1.87
N PHE A 64 -22.84 -12.17 0.65
CA PHE A 64 -23.70 -11.23 -0.08
C PHE A 64 -25.20 -11.53 0.03
N ALA A 65 -25.62 -12.62 0.70
CA ALA A 65 -27.03 -12.96 0.93
C ALA A 65 -27.93 -12.86 -0.32
N GLY A 66 -27.42 -13.24 -1.49
CA GLY A 66 -28.15 -13.17 -2.76
C GLY A 66 -28.07 -11.81 -3.49
N ASP A 67 -27.35 -10.81 -2.97
CA ASP A 67 -27.03 -9.58 -3.71
C ASP A 67 -25.93 -9.83 -4.76
N PHE A 68 -26.35 -10.42 -5.88
CA PHE A 68 -25.49 -10.73 -7.01
C PHE A 68 -24.80 -9.49 -7.61
N LYS A 69 -25.41 -8.30 -7.48
CA LYS A 69 -24.84 -7.07 -8.02
C LYS A 69 -23.63 -6.64 -7.20
N SER A 70 -23.77 -6.58 -5.87
CA SER A 70 -22.66 -6.22 -4.98
C SER A 70 -21.58 -7.28 -5.00
N GLN A 71 -21.95 -8.56 -5.08
CA GLN A 71 -21.00 -9.66 -5.25
C GLN A 71 -20.16 -9.48 -6.52
N LYS A 72 -20.79 -9.25 -7.68
CA LYS A 72 -20.07 -9.05 -8.95
C LYS A 72 -19.11 -7.86 -8.89
N LEU A 73 -19.53 -6.74 -8.29
CA LEU A 73 -18.67 -5.56 -8.11
C LEU A 73 -17.47 -5.87 -7.20
N TYR A 74 -17.67 -6.64 -6.13
CA TYR A 74 -16.60 -7.10 -5.25
C TYR A 74 -15.62 -8.00 -6.00
N GLU A 75 -16.11 -8.99 -6.75
CA GLU A 75 -15.28 -9.88 -7.58
C GLU A 75 -14.46 -9.10 -8.61
N CYS A 76 -15.04 -8.14 -9.33
CA CYS A 76 -14.30 -7.30 -10.28
C CYS A 76 -13.18 -6.49 -9.61
N ARG A 77 -13.39 -6.00 -8.38
CA ARG A 77 -12.35 -5.28 -7.61
C ARG A 77 -11.26 -6.23 -7.11
N MET A 78 -11.62 -7.43 -6.66
CA MET A 78 -10.66 -8.49 -6.34
C MET A 78 -9.81 -8.85 -7.56
N TRP A 79 -10.40 -8.89 -8.75
CA TRP A 79 -9.65 -9.06 -10.00
C TRP A 79 -8.68 -7.91 -10.26
N CYS A 80 -9.05 -6.66 -9.99
CA CYS A 80 -8.12 -5.53 -10.13
C CYS A 80 -6.94 -5.60 -9.16
N VAL A 81 -7.18 -5.99 -7.89
CA VAL A 81 -6.11 -6.30 -6.93
C VAL A 81 -5.26 -7.46 -7.44
N ALA A 82 -5.93 -8.49 -7.97
CA ALA A 82 -5.43 -9.59 -8.77
C ALA A 82 -4.29 -9.21 -9.71
N LEU A 83 -4.67 -8.36 -10.66
CA LEU A 83 -3.81 -7.87 -11.74
C LEU A 83 -2.61 -7.08 -11.24
N ALA A 84 -2.70 -6.47 -10.05
CA ALA A 84 -1.61 -5.72 -9.45
C ALA A 84 -0.50 -6.64 -8.89
N ARG A 85 -0.73 -7.95 -8.72
CA ARG A 85 0.22 -8.87 -8.07
C ARG A 85 1.11 -9.61 -9.06
N LYS A 86 2.40 -9.69 -8.76
CA LYS A 86 3.44 -10.31 -9.61
C LYS A 86 3.11 -11.74 -10.00
N ARG A 87 2.60 -12.54 -9.06
CA ARG A 87 2.36 -13.97 -9.27
C ARG A 87 1.00 -14.30 -9.88
N TRP A 88 0.10 -13.31 -9.97
CA TRP A 88 -1.32 -13.55 -10.31
C TRP A 88 -1.71 -12.86 -11.62
N THR A 89 -0.83 -12.07 -12.21
CA THR A 89 -1.03 -11.46 -13.53
C THR A 89 -0.17 -12.13 -14.58
N HIS A 90 -0.79 -12.48 -15.71
CA HIS A 90 -0.14 -12.98 -16.92
C HIS A 90 -0.24 -11.97 -18.08
N PHE A 91 -0.82 -10.79 -17.82
CA PHE A 91 -0.99 -9.74 -18.81
C PHE A 91 0.29 -8.90 -18.94
N ALA A 92 0.47 -8.29 -20.11
CA ALA A 92 1.55 -7.34 -20.33
C ALA A 92 1.44 -6.16 -19.34
N GLU A 93 2.58 -5.65 -18.88
CA GLU A 93 2.61 -4.54 -17.90
C GLU A 93 1.85 -3.31 -18.40
N SER A 94 1.89 -3.01 -19.70
CA SER A 94 1.13 -1.92 -20.33
C SER A 94 -0.39 -2.07 -20.16
N ASP A 95 -0.90 -3.29 -20.30
CA ASP A 95 -2.33 -3.58 -20.15
C ASP A 95 -2.73 -3.47 -18.68
N VAL A 96 -1.91 -4.03 -17.78
CA VAL A 96 -2.12 -3.91 -16.33
C VAL A 96 -2.10 -2.45 -15.89
N LEU A 97 -1.14 -1.66 -16.39
CA LEU A 97 -1.01 -0.23 -16.06
C LEU A 97 -2.27 0.57 -16.43
N SER A 98 -2.92 0.25 -17.55
CA SER A 98 -4.15 0.93 -17.97
C SER A 98 -5.31 0.77 -16.96
N ILE A 99 -5.40 -0.42 -16.33
CA ILE A 99 -6.47 -0.78 -15.39
C ILE A 99 -6.06 -0.43 -13.95
N VAL A 100 -4.99 -1.07 -13.49
CA VAL A 100 -4.45 -0.91 -12.12
C VAL A 100 -3.96 0.51 -11.90
N GLY A 101 -3.33 1.13 -12.90
CA GLY A 101 -2.81 2.50 -12.76
C GLY A 101 -3.91 3.53 -12.51
N LYS A 102 -5.06 3.41 -13.18
CA LYS A 102 -6.22 4.31 -12.96
C LYS A 102 -6.81 4.10 -11.57
N ASN A 103 -6.99 2.85 -11.14
CA ASN A 103 -7.49 2.55 -9.80
C ASN A 103 -6.51 3.03 -8.72
N LEU A 104 -5.21 2.82 -8.93
CA LEU A 104 -4.17 3.28 -8.03
C LEU A 104 -4.20 4.82 -7.90
N GLN A 105 -4.32 5.56 -9.01
CA GLN A 105 -4.46 7.01 -8.97
C GLN A 105 -5.68 7.45 -8.14
N ASN A 106 -6.83 6.80 -8.34
CA ASN A 106 -8.03 7.10 -7.57
C ASN A 106 -7.84 6.82 -6.07
N LEU A 107 -7.26 5.68 -5.72
CA LEU A 107 -6.99 5.29 -4.34
C LEU A 107 -6.01 6.23 -3.65
N LEU A 108 -4.94 6.65 -4.33
CA LEU A 108 -3.98 7.62 -3.80
C LEU A 108 -4.65 8.98 -3.55
N ARG A 109 -5.53 9.44 -4.46
CA ARG A 109 -6.34 10.65 -4.25
C ARG A 109 -7.26 10.50 -3.03
N HIS A 110 -7.91 9.35 -2.86
CA HIS A 110 -8.78 9.09 -1.71
C HIS A 110 -8.02 9.00 -0.39
N PHE A 111 -6.77 8.52 -0.42
CA PHE A 111 -5.89 8.48 0.74
C PHE A 111 -5.46 9.88 1.24
N GLN A 112 -5.55 10.89 0.38
CA GLN A 112 -5.29 12.30 0.73
C GLN A 112 -6.56 13.09 1.10
N SER A 113 -7.70 12.40 1.26
CA SER A 113 -8.99 13.03 1.61
C SER A 113 -9.00 13.53 3.06
N ALA A 114 -9.86 14.51 3.36
CA ALA A 114 -10.16 14.91 4.73
C ALA A 114 -11.09 13.91 5.46
N ASP A 115 -11.79 13.04 4.71
CA ASP A 115 -12.66 12.01 5.27
C ASP A 115 -11.82 10.84 5.82
N ALA A 116 -11.73 10.75 7.15
CA ALA A 116 -10.96 9.72 7.85
C ALA A 116 -11.41 8.29 7.53
N SER A 117 -12.70 8.07 7.31
CA SER A 117 -13.24 6.74 6.95
C SER A 117 -12.79 6.34 5.55
N LEU A 118 -12.87 7.29 4.61
CA LEU A 118 -12.37 7.10 3.26
C LEU A 118 -10.86 6.89 3.21
N VAL A 119 -10.08 7.67 3.98
CA VAL A 119 -8.62 7.50 4.07
C VAL A 119 -8.28 6.12 4.62
N ALA A 120 -8.96 5.67 5.68
CA ALA A 120 -8.74 4.34 6.26
C ALA A 120 -9.09 3.21 5.28
N ALA A 121 -10.17 3.35 4.52
CA ALA A 121 -10.56 2.40 3.49
C ALA A 121 -9.57 2.39 2.31
N ALA A 122 -9.21 3.56 1.79
CA ALA A 122 -8.24 3.70 0.71
C ALA A 122 -6.87 3.12 1.11
N ARG A 123 -6.41 3.40 2.34
CA ARG A 123 -5.18 2.83 2.90
C ARG A 123 -5.21 1.31 2.87
N TYR A 124 -6.29 0.72 3.37
CA TYR A 124 -6.46 -0.73 3.41
C TYR A 124 -6.36 -1.34 2.01
N VAL A 125 -7.07 -0.76 1.03
CA VAL A 125 -7.04 -1.25 -0.36
C VAL A 125 -5.67 -1.01 -1.03
N LEU A 126 -5.00 0.11 -0.77
CA LEU A 126 -3.64 0.35 -1.27
C LEU A 126 -2.66 -0.72 -0.79
N PHE A 127 -2.83 -1.20 0.45
CA PHE A 127 -1.99 -2.27 1.00
C PHE A 127 -2.24 -3.59 0.25
N ASP A 128 -3.50 -3.90 -0.09
CA ASP A 128 -3.84 -5.09 -0.89
C ASP A 128 -3.19 -5.07 -2.28
N TYR A 129 -3.13 -3.89 -2.92
CA TYR A 129 -2.46 -3.68 -4.20
C TYR A 129 -0.92 -3.80 -4.07
N ALA A 130 -0.36 -3.31 -2.97
CA ALA A 130 1.08 -3.33 -2.73
C ALA A 130 1.59 -4.72 -2.33
N PHE A 131 0.75 -5.56 -1.69
CA PHE A 131 1.13 -6.90 -1.25
C PHE A 131 1.47 -7.81 -2.44
N ASP A 132 2.73 -8.25 -2.54
CA ASP A 132 3.30 -8.95 -3.71
C ASP A 132 3.05 -8.19 -5.04
N GLY A 133 2.90 -6.86 -4.94
CA GLY A 133 2.55 -6.01 -6.06
C GLY A 133 3.66 -5.88 -7.11
N LEU A 134 3.28 -5.56 -8.34
CA LEU A 134 4.19 -5.15 -9.41
C LEU A 134 5.04 -3.94 -8.97
N TYR A 135 6.22 -3.81 -9.56
CA TYR A 135 7.21 -2.81 -9.16
C TYR A 135 6.64 -1.38 -9.20
N PHE A 136 5.97 -1.01 -10.30
CA PHE A 136 5.35 0.31 -10.44
C PHE A 136 4.24 0.58 -9.41
N VAL A 137 3.52 -0.46 -8.98
CA VAL A 137 2.45 -0.34 -7.97
C VAL A 137 3.09 -0.06 -6.62
N GLN A 138 4.01 -0.91 -6.19
CA GLN A 138 4.70 -0.79 -4.90
C GLN A 138 5.44 0.55 -4.79
N GLN A 139 6.08 1.02 -5.86
CA GLN A 139 6.75 2.32 -5.87
C GLN A 139 5.80 3.48 -5.62
N ARG A 140 4.69 3.54 -6.36
CA ARG A 140 3.70 4.64 -6.22
C ARG A 140 3.06 4.65 -4.85
N VAL A 141 2.74 3.46 -4.31
CA VAL A 141 2.22 3.35 -2.95
C VAL A 141 3.26 3.81 -1.92
N ALA A 142 4.52 3.40 -2.07
CA ALA A 142 5.59 3.79 -1.14
C ALA A 142 5.83 5.30 -1.10
N VAL A 143 5.70 6.05 -2.21
CA VAL A 143 5.80 7.53 -2.19
C VAL A 143 4.80 8.11 -1.20
N VAL A 144 3.52 7.80 -1.38
CA VAL A 144 2.45 8.42 -0.60
C VAL A 144 2.47 7.94 0.85
N MET A 145 2.90 6.70 1.11
CA MET A 145 3.12 6.23 2.48
C MET A 145 4.27 6.98 3.17
N LEU A 146 5.36 7.28 2.46
CA LEU A 146 6.48 8.02 3.03
C LEU A 146 6.12 9.47 3.31
N ASP A 147 5.35 10.12 2.43
CA ASP A 147 4.85 11.48 2.65
C ASP A 147 3.94 11.51 3.88
N ARG A 148 3.03 10.54 4.00
CA ARG A 148 2.17 10.45 5.19
C ARG A 148 2.96 10.13 6.46
N LEU A 149 3.97 9.27 6.38
CA LEU A 149 4.83 8.95 7.53
C LEU A 149 5.58 10.20 8.01
N GLU A 150 6.06 11.03 7.08
CA GLU A 150 6.68 12.32 7.38
C GLU A 150 5.72 13.24 8.14
N ASP A 151 4.48 13.42 7.67
CA ASP A 151 3.46 14.22 8.36
C ASP A 151 3.19 13.72 9.80
N LEU A 152 3.13 12.40 9.99
CA LEU A 152 2.88 11.79 11.30
C LEU A 152 4.05 11.99 12.27
N VAL A 153 5.28 11.85 11.75
CA VAL A 153 6.52 12.10 12.50
C VAL A 153 6.67 13.57 12.85
N GLU A 154 6.26 14.48 11.97
CA GLU A 154 6.35 15.93 12.19
C GLU A 154 5.30 16.48 13.14
N SER A 155 4.10 15.92 13.13
CA SER A 155 3.02 16.40 13.98
C SER A 155 3.16 15.94 15.44
N SER A 156 3.41 14.65 15.67
CA SER A 156 3.70 14.08 17.00
C SER A 156 3.96 12.59 16.88
N ILE A 157 5.21 12.16 17.12
CA ILE A 157 5.58 10.74 17.08
C ILE A 157 4.76 9.92 18.08
N ILE A 158 4.67 10.37 19.34
CA ILE A 158 3.98 9.64 20.42
C ILE A 158 2.49 9.48 20.11
N SER A 159 1.83 10.56 19.69
CA SER A 159 0.40 10.54 19.40
C SER A 159 0.07 9.65 18.20
N ASN A 160 1.01 9.48 17.28
CA ASN A 160 0.84 8.74 16.03
C ASN A 160 1.51 7.36 16.01
N LEU A 161 2.08 6.90 17.12
CA LEU A 161 2.96 5.72 17.17
C LEU A 161 2.34 4.48 16.54
N LYS A 162 1.05 4.22 16.79
CA LYS A 162 0.34 3.08 16.20
C LYS A 162 0.30 3.14 14.67
N GLU A 163 0.07 4.32 14.11
CA GLU A 163 -0.01 4.52 12.66
C GLU A 163 1.38 4.46 12.02
N ILE A 164 2.38 5.07 12.68
CA ILE A 164 3.80 4.99 12.29
C ILE A 164 4.26 3.53 12.20
N VAL A 165 4.00 2.72 13.22
CA VAL A 165 4.39 1.28 13.24
C VAL A 165 3.73 0.51 12.10
N VAL A 166 2.45 0.77 11.84
CA VAL A 166 1.73 0.13 10.72
C VAL A 166 2.36 0.52 9.38
N MET A 167 2.66 1.81 9.16
CA MET A 167 3.27 2.27 7.91
C MET A 167 4.68 1.71 7.71
N THR A 168 5.52 1.73 8.74
CA THR A 168 6.88 1.16 8.70
C THR A 168 6.85 -0.32 8.31
N ARG A 169 5.94 -1.11 8.92
CA ARG A 169 5.78 -2.52 8.57
C ARG A 169 5.39 -2.71 7.10
N GLN A 170 4.52 -1.86 6.56
CA GLN A 170 4.10 -1.96 5.17
C GLN A 170 5.19 -1.53 4.19
N LEU A 171 5.90 -0.43 4.47
CA LEU A 171 7.04 0.03 3.67
C LEU A 171 8.11 -1.07 3.53
N LYS A 172 8.36 -1.84 4.59
CA LYS A 172 9.28 -2.98 4.59
C LYS A 172 8.94 -4.03 3.55
N THR A 173 7.66 -4.28 3.30
CA THR A 173 7.22 -5.26 2.28
C THR A 173 7.51 -4.79 0.85
N MET A 174 7.67 -3.48 0.65
CA MET A 174 7.91 -2.84 -0.65
C MET A 174 9.37 -2.42 -0.86
N LEU A 175 10.23 -2.66 0.12
CA LEU A 175 11.57 -2.08 0.21
C LEU A 175 12.48 -2.42 -0.99
N ARG A 176 12.35 -3.62 -1.56
CA ARG A 176 13.04 -4.00 -2.81
C ARG A 176 12.55 -3.27 -4.06
N SER A 177 11.31 -2.78 -4.01
CA SER A 177 10.72 -2.03 -5.12
C SER A 177 10.96 -0.53 -5.01
N MET A 178 11.30 -0.03 -3.82
CA MET A 178 11.55 1.39 -3.61
C MET A 178 12.79 1.87 -4.36
N SER A 179 12.67 3.04 -5.00
CA SER A 179 13.82 3.78 -5.53
C SER A 179 14.80 4.17 -4.42
N THR A 180 16.04 4.46 -4.80
CA THR A 180 17.06 4.96 -3.87
C THR A 180 16.62 6.24 -3.15
N ALA A 181 15.90 7.15 -3.83
CA ALA A 181 15.38 8.38 -3.22
C ALA A 181 14.35 8.06 -2.11
N GLN A 182 13.44 7.12 -2.35
CA GLN A 182 12.46 6.68 -1.36
C GLN A 182 13.13 5.99 -0.16
N ARG A 183 14.12 5.13 -0.40
CA ARG A 183 14.88 4.47 0.68
C ARG A 183 15.64 5.49 1.53
N ARG A 184 16.23 6.52 0.91
CA ARG A 184 16.87 7.64 1.62
C ARG A 184 15.89 8.43 2.48
N LYS A 185 14.71 8.76 1.94
CA LYS A 185 13.65 9.44 2.70
C LYS A 185 13.25 8.60 3.92
N TRP A 186 13.06 7.30 3.74
CA TRP A 186 12.72 6.40 4.85
C TRP A 186 13.84 6.34 5.91
N ALA A 187 15.10 6.20 5.50
CA ALA A 187 16.24 6.25 6.42
C ALA A 187 16.27 7.55 7.23
N SER A 188 16.03 8.70 6.58
CA SER A 188 15.95 10.00 7.26
C SER A 188 14.84 10.05 8.31
N LEU A 189 13.66 9.50 7.99
CA LEU A 189 12.53 9.43 8.94
C LEU A 189 12.83 8.51 10.13
N LEU A 190 13.48 7.37 9.88
CA LEU A 190 13.92 6.46 10.95
C LEU A 190 14.96 7.12 11.86
N VAL A 191 15.94 7.84 11.30
CA VAL A 191 16.90 8.61 12.11
C VAL A 191 16.18 9.66 12.95
N LYS A 192 15.23 10.41 12.37
CA LYS A 192 14.44 11.39 13.11
C LYS A 192 13.66 10.76 14.27
N MET A 193 13.08 9.59 14.08
CA MET A 193 12.43 8.83 15.16
C MET A 193 13.42 8.32 16.21
N LEU A 194 14.61 7.88 15.81
CA LEU A 194 15.66 7.44 16.75
C LEU A 194 16.15 8.57 17.67
N LEU A 195 16.13 9.81 17.17
CA LEU A 195 16.51 10.99 17.93
C LEU A 195 15.42 11.46 18.92
N ASP A 196 14.21 10.90 18.86
CA ASP A 196 13.14 11.23 19.79
C ASP A 196 13.29 10.44 21.11
N PRO A 197 13.47 11.12 22.25
CA PRO A 197 13.73 10.46 23.54
C PRO A 197 12.53 9.69 24.09
N SER A 198 11.34 9.86 23.51
CA SER A 198 10.12 9.14 23.92
C SER A 198 10.00 7.75 23.32
N LEU A 199 10.83 7.43 22.32
CA LEU A 199 10.84 6.14 21.66
C LEU A 199 11.94 5.23 22.20
N ARG A 200 11.68 3.92 22.11
CA ARG A 200 12.72 2.91 22.28
C ARG A 200 13.57 2.86 21.02
N GLU A 201 14.89 2.81 21.21
CA GLU A 201 15.85 2.84 20.12
C GLU A 201 15.89 1.54 19.33
N GLU A 202 15.77 0.38 19.99
CA GLU A 202 16.05 -0.93 19.39
C GLU A 202 15.17 -1.24 18.17
N PRO A 203 13.82 -1.01 18.21
CA PRO A 203 12.98 -1.25 17.04
C PRO A 203 13.33 -0.37 15.84
N VAL A 204 13.81 0.85 16.08
CA VAL A 204 14.18 1.79 15.01
C VAL A 204 15.52 1.39 14.39
N ILE A 205 16.48 0.95 15.22
CA ILE A 205 17.78 0.44 14.78
C ILE A 205 17.62 -0.82 13.90
N GLU A 206 16.72 -1.74 14.27
CA GLU A 206 16.46 -2.94 13.46
C GLU A 206 15.92 -2.59 12.07
N GLU A 207 15.01 -1.61 11.97
CA GLU A 207 14.50 -1.16 10.67
C GLU A 207 15.57 -0.43 9.83
N LEU A 208 16.49 0.31 10.46
CA LEU A 208 17.67 0.88 9.79
C LEU A 208 18.60 -0.21 9.25
N LYS A 209 18.86 -1.27 10.02
CA LYS A 209 19.69 -2.41 9.56
C LYS A 209 19.10 -3.06 8.32
N ILE A 210 17.79 -3.24 8.27
CA ILE A 210 17.10 -3.80 7.10
C ILE A 210 17.30 -2.91 5.86
N LEU A 211 17.24 -1.59 6.01
CA LEU A 211 17.55 -0.67 4.91
C LEU A 211 19.00 -0.78 4.44
N TRP A 212 19.96 -0.94 5.36
CA TRP A 212 21.37 -1.12 5.02
C TRP A 212 21.61 -2.40 4.22
N LEU A 213 20.88 -3.48 4.53
CA LEU A 213 21.04 -4.79 3.87
C LEU A 213 20.56 -4.83 2.41
N VAL A 214 19.78 -3.86 1.96
CA VAL A 214 19.20 -3.87 0.59
C VAL A 214 19.87 -2.93 -0.39
N GLU A 215 20.89 -2.21 0.06
CA GLU A 215 21.72 -1.39 -0.81
C GLU A 215 23.06 -2.10 -1.02
N ASP A 216 23.56 -2.08 -2.26
CA ASP A 216 24.88 -2.64 -2.56
C ASP A 216 26.01 -1.80 -1.92
N ASN A 217 25.78 -0.49 -1.76
CA ASN A 217 26.69 0.44 -1.10
C ASN A 217 25.93 1.36 -0.14
N PRO A 218 25.54 0.84 1.03
CA PRO A 218 24.69 1.57 1.97
C PRO A 218 25.37 2.83 2.52
N ARG A 219 26.69 2.82 2.73
CA ARG A 219 27.45 3.98 3.20
C ARG A 219 27.37 5.15 2.23
N ARG A 220 27.49 4.88 0.92
CA ARG A 220 27.31 5.92 -0.10
C ARG A 220 25.85 6.35 -0.21
N THR A 221 24.92 5.40 -0.14
CA THR A 221 23.49 5.71 -0.31
C THR A 221 22.93 6.51 0.87
N PHE A 222 23.32 6.18 2.10
CA PHE A 222 22.78 6.74 3.33
C PHE A 222 23.78 7.65 4.07
N ALA A 223 24.75 8.24 3.37
CA ALA A 223 25.83 9.04 3.97
C ALA A 223 25.36 10.15 4.94
N GLU A 224 24.19 10.76 4.68
CA GLU A 224 23.59 11.73 5.61
C GLU A 224 23.08 11.06 6.89
N ALA A 225 22.30 9.99 6.76
CA ALA A 225 21.80 9.22 7.90
C ALA A 225 22.97 8.64 8.72
N GLU A 226 23.99 8.07 8.08
CA GLU A 226 25.21 7.57 8.74
C GLU A 226 25.90 8.66 9.57
N ARG A 227 26.01 9.89 9.05
CA ARG A 227 26.60 11.02 9.77
C ARG A 227 25.79 11.37 11.01
N GLN A 228 24.46 11.42 10.91
CA GLN A 228 23.58 11.71 12.03
C GLN A 228 23.63 10.59 13.09
N LEU A 229 23.66 9.32 12.65
CA LEU A 229 23.82 8.17 13.54
C LEU A 229 25.17 8.18 14.29
N ARG A 230 26.26 8.60 13.63
CA ARG A 230 27.56 8.78 14.30
C ARG A 230 27.53 9.87 15.38
N ILE A 231 26.77 10.94 15.15
CA ILE A 231 26.61 12.02 16.15
C ILE A 231 25.81 11.47 17.33
N PHE A 232 24.67 10.83 17.07
CA PHE A 232 23.82 10.21 18.10
C PHE A 232 24.57 9.18 18.95
N ALA A 233 25.40 8.35 18.30
CA ALA A 233 26.21 7.34 18.98
C ALA A 233 27.12 7.92 20.07
N LYS A 234 27.57 9.19 19.97
CA LYS A 234 28.42 9.82 20.98
C LYS A 234 27.72 10.00 22.33
N SER A 235 26.41 10.18 22.32
CA SER A 235 25.58 10.34 23.52
C SER A 235 24.82 9.06 23.90
N ALA A 236 24.83 8.03 23.05
CA ALA A 236 24.09 6.80 23.27
C ALA A 236 24.76 5.85 24.29
N SER A 237 23.93 5.00 24.91
CA SER A 237 24.41 3.96 25.82
C SER A 237 25.37 2.98 25.13
N ALA A 238 26.18 2.27 25.91
CA ALA A 238 27.09 1.25 25.36
C ALA A 238 26.36 0.07 24.70
N ALA A 239 25.10 -0.19 25.07
CA ALA A 239 24.27 -1.20 24.41
C ALA A 239 23.82 -0.71 23.02
N VAL A 240 23.21 0.48 22.96
CA VAL A 240 22.76 1.10 21.71
C VAL A 240 23.91 1.29 20.71
N ARG A 241 25.07 1.76 21.18
CA ARG A 241 26.27 1.87 20.33
C ARG A 241 26.70 0.53 19.71
N ARG A 242 26.62 -0.57 20.47
CA ARG A 242 26.95 -1.91 19.96
C ARG A 242 25.94 -2.35 18.90
N GLU A 243 24.67 -2.10 19.12
CA GLU A 243 23.64 -2.44 18.13
C GLU A 243 23.76 -1.63 16.82
N MET A 244 24.27 -0.40 16.90
CA MET A 244 24.44 0.48 15.74
C MET A 244 25.76 0.27 14.99
N GLN A 245 26.66 -0.61 15.45
CA GLN A 245 28.02 -0.70 14.94
C GLN A 245 28.06 -0.95 13.41
N ASP A 246 27.18 -1.83 12.91
CA ASP A 246 27.07 -2.14 11.48
C ASP A 246 26.57 -0.96 10.62
N LEU A 247 25.86 -0.01 11.23
CA LEU A 247 25.30 1.17 10.55
C LEU A 247 26.33 2.29 10.41
N ILE A 248 27.24 2.44 11.38
CA ILE A 248 28.14 3.60 11.49
C ILE A 248 29.61 3.31 11.19
N GLY A 249 30.00 2.02 11.09
CA GLY A 249 31.36 1.59 10.77
C GLY A 249 32.27 1.56 11.98
#